data_AF-A0A7J8NKR9-F1
#
_entry.id   AF-A0A7J8NKR9-F1
#
_cell.length_a   1.000
_cell.length_b   1.000
_cell.length_c   1.000
_cell.angle_alpha   90.00
_cell.angle_beta   90.00
_cell.angle_gamma   90.00
#
_symmetry.space_group_name_H-M   'P 1'
#
loop_
_entity.id
_entity.type
_entity.pdbx_description
1 polymer ?
#
loop_
_entity_poly.entity_id
_entity_poly.type
_entity_poly.pdbx_seq_one_letter_code
_entity_poly.pdbx_strand_id
1 'polypeptide(L)'
;MKTMAGPKYDGKYLHKLLREKLGDARLSQTLTNVVIPTFDIKQLQPKIFSTYELKINPWKDALLSDICIGTSAAPTYLPAHYFKTEDSNGVAKEFHLIDGAVAANDPALVAVSEMTKEIVRRAPKYFPIKPTDYSKFVVISLGTGSAKSEGKYHANLAAKRGVLGSLTSGHSTPLVDIFMQASSDMVDFHIAGFFQALH
;
A
#
# COMPACT_ATOMS: atom_id res chain seq x y z
N MET A 1 -1.43 28.51 14.18
CA MET A 1 -2.48 27.55 14.56
C MET A 1 -3.24 27.13 13.29
N LYS A 2 -2.72 26.17 12.52
CA LYS A 2 -3.26 25.78 11.19
C LYS A 2 -3.30 24.25 10.98
N THR A 3 -3.32 23.49 12.08
CA THR A 3 -3.31 22.01 12.11
C THR A 3 -4.53 21.42 12.82
N MET A 4 -5.58 22.22 13.11
CA MET A 4 -6.78 21.72 13.80
C MET A 4 -7.93 21.30 12.87
N ALA A 5 -7.84 21.56 11.56
CA ALA A 5 -8.86 21.16 10.60
C ALA A 5 -8.20 20.67 9.29
N GLY A 6 -8.15 19.35 9.11
CA GLY A 6 -7.69 18.70 7.88
C GLY A 6 -6.22 18.24 7.88
N PRO A 7 -5.79 17.55 6.81
CA PRO A 7 -4.44 17.04 6.64
C PRO A 7 -3.41 18.18 6.47
N LYS A 8 -2.13 17.87 6.70
CA LYS A 8 -1.01 18.81 6.57
C LYS A 8 -0.88 19.43 5.18
N TYR A 9 -1.22 18.68 4.14
CA TYR A 9 -1.22 19.10 2.73
C TYR A 9 -2.60 18.86 2.12
N ASP A 10 -3.04 19.74 1.21
CA ASP A 10 -4.37 19.65 0.58
C ASP A 10 -4.44 18.65 -0.59
N GLY A 11 -3.32 18.05 -0.98
CA GLY A 11 -3.20 17.06 -2.06
C GLY A 11 -3.33 17.62 -3.49
N LYS A 12 -3.75 18.88 -3.69
CA LYS A 12 -4.11 19.40 -5.01
C LYS A 12 -2.96 19.33 -6.02
N TYR A 13 -1.77 19.70 -5.58
CA TYR A 13 -0.57 19.66 -6.43
C TYR A 13 -0.18 18.23 -6.82
N LEU A 14 -0.22 17.29 -5.87
CA LEU A 14 0.06 15.87 -6.14
C LEU A 14 -0.94 15.30 -7.14
N HIS A 15 -2.24 15.57 -6.96
CA HIS A 15 -3.28 15.08 -7.87
C HIS A 15 -3.09 15.64 -9.29
N LYS A 16 -2.77 16.94 -9.41
CA LYS A 16 -2.47 17.58 -10.69
C LYS A 16 -1.28 16.90 -11.36
N LEU A 17 -0.16 16.74 -10.65
CA LEU A 17 1.06 16.13 -11.19
C LEU A 17 0.83 14.68 -11.66
N LEU A 18 0.13 13.87 -10.86
CA LEU A 18 -0.17 12.49 -11.23
C LEU A 18 -1.06 12.39 -12.46
N ARG A 19 -2.08 13.25 -12.57
CA ARG A 19 -2.94 13.31 -13.76
C ARG A 19 -2.19 13.81 -14.99
N GLU A 20 -1.31 14.79 -14.85
CA GLU A 20 -0.46 15.28 -15.95
C GLU A 20 0.53 14.21 -16.44
N LYS A 21 1.10 13.41 -15.53
CA LYS A 21 2.12 12.40 -15.88
C LYS A 21 1.54 11.09 -16.36
N LEU A 22 0.42 10.64 -15.80
CA LEU A 22 -0.17 9.34 -16.09
C LEU A 22 -1.34 9.45 -17.08
N GLY A 23 -1.91 10.64 -17.27
CA GLY A 23 -3.06 10.85 -18.16
C GLY A 23 -4.23 9.93 -17.82
N ASP A 24 -4.80 9.34 -18.86
CA ASP A 24 -5.92 8.39 -18.77
C ASP A 24 -5.47 6.93 -18.70
N ALA A 25 -4.17 6.68 -18.42
CA ALA A 25 -3.65 5.33 -18.33
C ALA A 25 -4.33 4.55 -17.19
N ARG A 26 -4.83 3.37 -17.51
CA ARG A 26 -5.48 2.44 -16.58
C ARG A 26 -4.56 1.34 -16.13
N LEU A 27 -4.93 0.66 -15.04
CA LEU A 27 -4.19 -0.47 -14.49
C LEU A 27 -3.95 -1.58 -15.52
N SER A 28 -4.91 -1.84 -16.40
CA SER A 28 -4.81 -2.82 -17.50
C SER A 28 -3.76 -2.46 -18.56
N GLN A 29 -3.33 -1.19 -18.63
CA GLN A 29 -2.42 -0.68 -19.64
C GLN A 29 -0.95 -0.65 -19.17
N THR A 30 -0.64 -1.17 -17.98
CA THR A 30 0.74 -1.25 -17.48
C THR A 30 1.58 -2.22 -18.29
N LEU A 31 2.83 -1.86 -18.57
CA LEU A 31 3.77 -2.66 -19.40
C LEU A 31 4.18 -3.98 -18.75
N THR A 32 4.09 -4.07 -17.43
CA THR A 32 4.39 -5.28 -16.65
C THR A 32 3.30 -5.47 -15.59
N ASN A 33 3.32 -6.62 -14.92
CA ASN A 33 2.43 -6.84 -13.81
C ASN A 33 2.82 -5.93 -12.64
N VAL A 34 1.87 -5.11 -12.18
CA VAL A 34 2.03 -4.28 -10.98
C VAL A 34 1.13 -4.76 -9.86
N VAL A 35 1.57 -4.50 -8.63
CA VAL A 35 0.84 -4.74 -7.38
C VAL A 35 0.99 -3.49 -6.51
N ILE A 36 -0.11 -2.77 -6.30
CA ILE A 36 -0.12 -1.48 -5.60
C ILE A 36 -1.11 -1.58 -4.42
N PRO A 37 -0.62 -1.62 -3.16
CA PRO A 37 -1.48 -1.66 -1.99
C PRO A 37 -2.09 -0.29 -1.69
N THR A 38 -3.33 -0.31 -1.22
CA THR A 38 -4.03 0.83 -0.60
C THR A 38 -4.85 0.28 0.57
N PHE A 39 -5.43 1.15 1.39
CA PHE A 39 -6.41 0.73 2.41
C PHE A 39 -7.75 1.44 2.17
N ASP A 40 -8.85 0.69 2.06
CA ASP A 40 -10.18 1.25 1.88
C ASP A 40 -10.84 1.51 3.26
N ILE A 41 -11.04 2.79 3.59
CA ILE A 41 -11.57 3.20 4.91
C ILE A 41 -13.08 2.99 5.05
N LYS A 42 -13.81 2.82 3.95
CA LYS A 42 -15.25 2.50 3.99
C LYS A 42 -15.46 1.01 4.25
N GLN A 43 -14.62 0.16 3.66
CA GLN A 43 -14.65 -1.29 3.85
C GLN A 43 -13.80 -1.76 5.05
N LEU A 44 -12.92 -0.90 5.57
CA LEU A 44 -11.92 -1.22 6.60
C LEU A 44 -11.05 -2.42 6.23
N GLN A 45 -10.64 -2.49 4.96
CA GLN A 45 -9.84 -3.60 4.44
C GLN A 45 -8.76 -3.11 3.47
N PRO A 46 -7.62 -3.82 3.38
CA PRO A 46 -6.65 -3.61 2.32
C PRO A 46 -7.31 -3.75 0.95
N LYS A 47 -7.02 -2.82 0.04
CA LYS A 47 -7.41 -2.90 -1.36
C LYS A 47 -6.14 -2.94 -2.21
N ILE A 48 -5.87 -4.13 -2.78
CA ILE A 48 -4.73 -4.34 -3.66
C ILE A 48 -5.17 -4.17 -5.11
N PHE A 49 -4.57 -3.19 -5.77
CA PHE A 49 -4.67 -2.99 -7.21
C PHE A 49 -3.56 -3.80 -7.88
N SER A 50 -3.97 -4.90 -8.51
CA SER A 50 -3.06 -5.88 -9.07
C SER A 50 -3.53 -6.23 -10.47
N THR A 51 -2.62 -6.16 -11.42
CA THR A 51 -2.87 -6.59 -12.81
C THR A 51 -3.27 -8.06 -12.89
N TYR A 52 -2.76 -8.92 -12.00
CA TYR A 52 -3.14 -10.32 -11.88
C TYR A 52 -4.63 -10.49 -11.53
N GLU A 53 -5.20 -9.56 -10.77
CA GLU A 53 -6.57 -9.62 -10.29
C GLU A 53 -7.59 -9.13 -11.32
N LEU A 54 -7.17 -8.42 -12.38
CA LEU A 54 -8.10 -7.83 -13.35
C LEU A 54 -8.93 -8.86 -14.11
N LYS A 55 -8.42 -10.09 -14.28
CA LYS A 55 -9.18 -11.19 -14.89
C LYS A 55 -10.39 -11.63 -14.06
N ILE A 56 -10.33 -11.43 -12.75
CA ILE A 56 -11.36 -11.87 -11.79
C ILE A 56 -12.21 -10.68 -11.35
N ASN A 57 -11.57 -9.52 -11.22
CA ASN A 57 -12.16 -8.29 -10.74
C ASN A 57 -11.93 -7.15 -11.75
N PRO A 58 -12.57 -7.16 -12.94
CA PRO A 58 -12.39 -6.12 -13.96
C PRO A 58 -12.69 -4.71 -13.46
N TRP A 59 -13.60 -4.59 -12.49
CA TRP A 59 -13.94 -3.33 -11.82
C TRP A 59 -12.76 -2.70 -11.05
N LYS A 60 -11.65 -3.41 -10.84
CA LYS A 60 -10.42 -2.82 -10.31
C LYS A 60 -9.58 -2.09 -11.37
N ASP A 61 -9.98 -2.09 -12.64
CA ASP A 61 -9.27 -1.40 -13.72
C ASP A 61 -9.49 0.11 -13.67
N ALA A 62 -8.94 0.74 -12.63
CA ALA A 62 -9.02 2.18 -12.38
C ALA A 62 -7.90 2.94 -13.11
N LEU A 63 -8.02 4.27 -13.15
CA LEU A 63 -6.94 5.14 -13.58
C LEU A 63 -5.73 4.96 -12.65
N LEU A 64 -4.53 4.85 -13.23
CA LEU A 64 -3.28 4.79 -12.48
C LEU A 64 -3.09 6.03 -11.61
N SER A 65 -3.55 7.20 -12.08
CA SER A 65 -3.52 8.43 -11.28
C SER A 65 -4.35 8.30 -9.99
N ASP A 66 -5.55 7.73 -10.04
CA ASP A 66 -6.37 7.51 -8.85
C ASP A 66 -5.75 6.49 -7.89
N ILE A 67 -5.17 5.41 -8.43
CA ILE A 67 -4.47 4.39 -7.62
C ILE A 67 -3.25 5.01 -6.93
N CYS A 68 -2.44 5.79 -7.67
CA CYS A 68 -1.25 6.47 -7.14
C CYS A 68 -1.59 7.54 -6.10
N ILE A 69 -2.69 8.25 -6.26
CA ILE A 69 -3.18 9.18 -5.23
C ILE A 69 -3.56 8.38 -3.97
N GLY A 70 -4.36 7.32 -4.12
CA GLY A 70 -4.81 6.50 -3.00
C GLY A 70 -3.66 5.87 -2.22
N THR A 71 -2.71 5.23 -2.90
CA THR A 71 -1.56 4.58 -2.25
C THR A 71 -0.64 5.54 -1.51
N SER A 72 -0.63 6.83 -1.89
CA SER A 72 0.22 7.86 -1.27
C SER A 72 -0.50 8.68 -0.20
N ALA A 73 -1.80 8.46 0.02
CA ALA A 73 -2.64 9.30 0.87
C ALA A 73 -2.45 9.02 2.38
N ALA A 74 -1.26 9.32 2.89
CA ALA A 74 -0.86 9.07 4.28
C ALA A 74 -1.77 9.84 5.27
N PRO A 75 -2.39 9.14 6.25
CA PRO A 75 -3.20 9.80 7.28
C PRO A 75 -2.43 10.93 7.95
N THR A 76 -3.13 12.04 8.24
CA THR A 76 -2.58 13.31 8.76
C THR A 76 -1.73 14.14 7.78
N TYR A 77 -1.19 13.53 6.71
CA TYR A 77 -0.37 14.23 5.71
C TYR A 77 -1.19 14.66 4.49
N LEU A 78 -1.96 13.74 3.90
CA LEU A 78 -2.73 13.94 2.68
C LEU A 78 -4.19 13.54 2.90
N PRO A 79 -5.14 14.13 2.13
CA PRO A 79 -6.55 13.75 2.22
C PRO A 79 -6.76 12.34 1.67
N ALA A 80 -7.76 11.63 2.21
CA ALA A 80 -8.24 10.39 1.62
C ALA A 80 -8.76 10.64 0.19
N HIS A 81 -8.60 9.65 -0.68
CA HIS A 81 -8.97 9.75 -2.08
C HIS A 81 -10.23 8.96 -2.38
N TYR A 82 -11.10 9.54 -3.18
CA TYR A 82 -12.35 8.92 -3.60
C TYR A 82 -12.51 8.96 -5.10
N PHE A 83 -12.89 7.83 -5.67
CA PHE A 83 -13.27 7.70 -7.07
C PHE A 83 -14.22 6.52 -7.25
N LYS A 84 -14.74 6.38 -8.47
CA LYS A 84 -15.58 5.25 -8.88
C LYS A 84 -15.01 4.57 -10.10
N THR A 85 -15.23 3.27 -10.19
CA THR A 85 -15.16 2.54 -11.46
C THR A 85 -16.54 1.96 -11.76
N GLU A 86 -16.73 1.47 -12.97
CA GLU A 86 -17.93 0.74 -13.38
C GLU A 86 -17.53 -0.68 -13.75
N ASP A 87 -18.35 -1.65 -13.35
CA ASP A 87 -18.21 -3.02 -13.84
C ASP A 87 -18.87 -3.21 -15.22
N SER A 88 -18.74 -4.41 -15.79
CA SER A 88 -19.31 -4.74 -17.10
C SER A 88 -20.84 -4.65 -17.16
N ASN A 89 -21.52 -4.59 -16.02
CA ASN A 89 -22.97 -4.45 -15.92
C ASN A 89 -23.38 -2.99 -15.63
N GLY A 90 -22.43 -2.05 -15.66
CA GLY A 90 -22.65 -0.63 -15.36
C GLY A 90 -22.85 -0.35 -13.86
N VAL A 91 -22.53 -1.30 -12.97
CA VAL A 91 -22.65 -1.08 -11.53
C VAL A 91 -21.41 -0.35 -11.04
N ALA A 92 -21.62 0.85 -10.50
CA ALA A 92 -20.56 1.66 -9.95
C ALA A 92 -19.96 1.02 -8.69
N LYS A 93 -18.63 0.88 -8.64
CA LYS A 93 -17.86 0.50 -7.46
C LYS A 93 -17.13 1.72 -6.93
N GLU A 94 -17.37 2.02 -5.67
CA GLU A 94 -16.77 3.16 -4.97
C GLU A 94 -15.49 2.72 -4.25
N PHE A 95 -14.49 3.59 -4.25
CA PHE A 95 -13.24 3.39 -3.54
C PHE A 95 -13.00 4.58 -2.62
N HIS A 96 -12.67 4.30 -1.36
CA HIS A 96 -12.38 5.32 -0.34
C HIS A 96 -10.99 5.04 0.22
N LEU A 97 -9.96 5.47 -0.50
CA LEU A 97 -8.60 4.99 -0.29
C LEU A 97 -7.76 5.93 0.56
N ILE A 98 -6.93 5.32 1.39
CA ILE A 98 -5.76 5.93 2.03
C ILE A 98 -4.52 5.10 1.73
N ASP A 99 -3.38 5.58 2.21
CA ASP A 99 -2.06 5.01 2.01
C ASP A 99 -1.98 3.49 2.21
N GLY A 100 -1.27 2.83 1.30
CA GLY A 100 -1.03 1.40 1.34
C GLY A 100 -0.22 0.95 2.56
N ALA A 101 0.62 1.81 3.11
CA ALA A 101 1.44 1.54 4.28
C ALA A 101 0.64 1.27 5.56
N VAL A 102 -0.63 1.69 5.60
CA VAL A 102 -1.56 1.30 6.68
C VAL A 102 -1.81 -0.21 6.67
N ALA A 103 -1.71 -0.85 5.52
CA ALA A 103 -1.88 -2.29 5.34
C ALA A 103 -0.55 -3.03 5.18
N ALA A 104 0.35 -2.50 4.36
CA ALA A 104 1.62 -3.11 3.97
C ALA A 104 2.63 -2.03 3.60
N ASN A 105 3.45 -1.61 4.57
CA ASN A 105 4.47 -0.59 4.34
C ASN A 105 5.64 -1.12 3.49
N ASP A 106 5.93 -2.41 3.56
CA ASP A 106 6.74 -3.12 2.55
C ASP A 106 5.81 -4.06 1.74
N PRO A 107 5.58 -3.78 0.44
CA PRO A 107 4.71 -4.59 -0.41
C PRO A 107 5.37 -5.87 -0.94
N ALA A 108 6.62 -6.18 -0.63
CA ALA A 108 7.33 -7.33 -1.20
C ALA A 108 6.60 -8.66 -0.94
N LEU A 109 6.10 -8.88 0.28
CA LEU A 109 5.33 -10.09 0.59
C LEU A 109 3.95 -10.07 -0.10
N VAL A 110 3.34 -8.90 -0.28
CA VAL A 110 2.08 -8.74 -1.03
C VAL A 110 2.31 -9.14 -2.50
N ALA A 111 3.42 -8.70 -3.10
CA ALA A 111 3.78 -9.04 -4.47
C ALA A 111 4.01 -10.54 -4.66
N VAL A 112 4.77 -11.19 -3.76
CA VAL A 112 4.96 -12.65 -3.77
C VAL A 112 3.63 -13.39 -3.64
N SER A 113 2.75 -12.93 -2.74
CA SER A 113 1.40 -13.50 -2.59
C SER A 113 0.56 -13.38 -3.87
N GLU A 114 0.52 -12.20 -4.51
CA GLU A 114 -0.25 -12.00 -5.75
C GLU A 114 0.29 -12.86 -6.90
N MET A 115 1.61 -12.96 -7.04
CA MET A 115 2.24 -13.86 -8.02
C MET A 115 1.90 -15.33 -7.73
N THR A 116 1.94 -15.75 -6.47
CA THR A 116 1.60 -17.12 -6.05
C THR A 116 0.15 -17.45 -6.39
N LYS A 117 -0.79 -16.53 -6.13
CA LYS A 117 -2.20 -16.69 -6.53
C LYS A 117 -2.34 -16.89 -8.04
N GLU A 118 -1.58 -16.14 -8.85
CA GLU A 118 -1.60 -16.32 -10.30
C GLU A 118 -1.04 -17.68 -10.74
N ILE A 119 0.05 -18.16 -10.13
CA ILE A 119 0.62 -19.49 -10.40
C ILE A 119 -0.42 -20.58 -10.08
N VAL A 120 -1.08 -20.49 -8.93
CA VAL A 120 -2.15 -21.42 -8.54
C VAL A 120 -3.28 -21.39 -9.56
N ARG A 121 -3.73 -20.20 -9.98
CA ARG A 121 -4.84 -20.02 -10.93
C ARG A 121 -4.54 -20.57 -12.32
N ARG A 122 -3.32 -20.38 -12.82
CA ARG A 122 -2.93 -20.88 -14.16
C ARG A 122 -2.81 -22.41 -14.23
N ALA A 123 -2.92 -23.10 -13.10
CA ALA A 123 -2.68 -24.53 -12.93
C ALA A 123 -1.26 -24.94 -13.38
N PRO A 124 -0.77 -26.15 -13.03
CA PRO A 124 0.54 -26.64 -13.46
C PRO A 124 0.72 -26.75 -14.99
N LYS A 125 -0.35 -26.53 -15.76
CA LYS A 125 -0.40 -26.72 -17.21
C LYS A 125 0.52 -25.77 -18.00
N TYR A 126 0.90 -24.62 -17.43
CA TYR A 126 1.72 -23.61 -18.10
C TYR A 126 3.07 -23.35 -17.41
N PHE A 127 3.19 -23.70 -16.13
CA PHE A 127 4.43 -23.57 -15.36
C PHE A 127 4.59 -24.79 -14.44
N PRO A 128 5.64 -25.61 -14.62
CA PRO A 128 5.99 -26.68 -13.68
C PRO A 128 6.70 -26.08 -12.45
N ILE A 129 6.06 -25.10 -11.82
CA ILE A 129 6.48 -24.49 -10.56
C ILE A 129 5.38 -24.85 -9.58
N LYS A 130 5.71 -25.62 -8.54
CA LYS A 130 4.74 -25.83 -7.46
C LYS A 130 4.46 -24.45 -6.85
N PRO A 131 3.22 -24.12 -6.47
CA PRO A 131 2.91 -22.84 -5.81
C PRO A 131 3.76 -22.54 -4.58
N THR A 132 4.36 -23.57 -3.98
CA THR A 132 5.26 -23.48 -2.84
C THR A 132 6.75 -23.57 -3.21
N ASP A 133 7.08 -23.73 -4.49
CA ASP A 133 8.45 -23.78 -4.99
C ASP A 133 8.95 -22.35 -5.27
N TYR A 134 9.24 -21.67 -4.17
CA TYR A 134 9.75 -20.30 -4.15
C TYR A 134 11.24 -20.23 -4.50
N SER A 135 11.93 -21.36 -4.69
CA SER A 135 13.35 -21.42 -5.09
C SER A 135 13.63 -20.74 -6.44
N LYS A 136 12.59 -20.57 -7.26
CA LYS A 136 12.65 -19.93 -8.59
C LYS A 136 12.36 -18.43 -8.55
N PHE A 137 12.09 -17.86 -7.37
CA PHE A 137 11.77 -16.46 -7.22
C PHE A 137 13.06 -15.69 -6.91
N VAL A 138 13.29 -14.62 -7.68
CA VAL A 138 14.29 -13.61 -7.34
C VAL A 138 13.52 -12.38 -6.87
N VAL A 139 13.66 -12.04 -5.59
CA VAL A 139 12.99 -10.89 -4.98
C VAL A 139 14.03 -9.85 -4.62
N ILE A 140 13.80 -8.63 -5.09
CA ILE A 140 14.56 -7.43 -4.70
C ILE A 140 13.58 -6.51 -3.98
N SER A 141 13.69 -6.40 -2.65
CA SER A 141 12.96 -5.41 -1.86
C SER A 141 13.85 -4.19 -1.62
N LEU A 142 13.32 -2.99 -1.87
CA LEU A 142 14.04 -1.73 -1.74
C LEU A 142 13.32 -0.82 -0.75
N GLY A 143 13.91 -0.67 0.45
CA GLY A 143 13.41 0.25 1.46
C GLY A 143 13.79 1.71 1.18
N THR A 144 13.03 2.64 1.77
CA THR A 144 13.30 4.09 1.71
C THR A 144 14.24 4.59 2.83
N GLY A 145 14.84 3.65 3.58
CA GLY A 145 15.70 3.90 4.73
C GLY A 145 14.91 4.02 6.04
N SER A 146 15.56 3.65 7.15
CA SER A 146 15.01 3.85 8.50
C SER A 146 15.72 5.03 9.17
N ALA A 147 14.95 5.96 9.73
CA ALA A 147 15.53 6.96 10.61
C ALA A 147 15.98 6.22 11.88
N LYS A 148 17.25 6.36 12.28
CA LYS A 148 17.75 5.90 13.59
C LYS A 148 17.01 6.63 14.71
N SER A 149 15.80 6.16 14.99
CA SER A 149 14.88 6.67 16.01
C SER A 149 15.04 5.88 17.31
N GLU A 150 16.10 5.07 17.41
CA GLU A 150 16.47 4.35 18.62
C GLU A 150 16.64 5.36 19.76
N GLY A 151 15.84 5.21 20.82
CA GLY A 151 15.77 6.15 21.93
C GLY A 151 14.89 7.40 21.72
N LYS A 152 14.23 7.59 20.57
CA LYS A 152 13.35 8.76 20.30
C LYS A 152 12.11 8.79 21.19
N TYR A 153 11.63 7.63 21.65
CA TYR A 153 10.43 7.51 22.46
C TYR A 153 10.73 6.71 23.74
N HIS A 154 10.43 7.31 24.90
CA HIS A 154 10.57 6.66 26.20
C HIS A 154 9.19 6.33 26.80
N ALA A 155 9.08 5.15 27.43
CA ALA A 155 7.82 4.64 27.99
C ALA A 155 7.20 5.61 29.03
N ASN A 156 8.01 6.23 29.87
CA ASN A 156 7.56 7.20 30.89
C ASN A 156 6.93 8.47 30.28
N LEU A 157 7.43 8.92 29.12
CA LEU A 157 6.88 10.04 28.37
C LEU A 157 5.64 9.62 27.57
N ALA A 158 5.65 8.41 27.00
CA ALA A 158 4.52 7.86 26.27
C ALA A 158 3.30 7.63 27.18
N ALA A 159 3.50 7.16 28.41
CA ALA A 159 2.43 6.93 29.39
C ALA A 159 1.65 8.21 29.77
N LYS A 160 2.27 9.38 29.58
CA LYS A 160 1.66 10.70 29.85
C LYS A 160 1.16 11.39 28.58
N ARG A 161 1.33 10.81 27.39
CA ARG A 161 0.85 11.39 26.12
C ARG A 161 -0.64 11.15 25.95
N GLY A 162 -1.41 12.24 25.88
CA GLY A 162 -2.79 12.22 25.41
C GLY A 162 -2.90 12.12 23.88
N VAL A 163 -4.14 11.99 23.38
CA VAL A 163 -4.48 11.82 21.95
C VAL A 163 -3.75 12.81 21.04
N LEU A 164 -3.74 14.10 21.40
CA LEU A 164 -3.08 15.14 20.61
C LEU A 164 -1.56 14.95 20.52
N GLY A 165 -0.91 14.51 21.61
CA GLY A 165 0.53 14.25 21.62
C GLY A 165 0.93 12.98 20.87
N SER A 166 0.02 12.01 20.75
CA SER A 166 0.23 10.79 19.96
C SER A 166 0.10 11.03 18.46
N LEU A 167 -0.75 11.99 18.05
CA LEU A 167 -0.97 12.35 16.65
C LEU A 167 -0.11 13.54 16.19
N THR A 168 0.29 14.43 17.09
CA THR A 168 1.07 15.62 16.78
C THR A 168 2.17 15.82 17.82
N SER A 169 3.43 15.68 17.41
CA SER A 169 4.58 15.97 18.28
C SER A 169 5.68 16.65 17.46
N GLY A 170 5.73 17.98 17.53
CA GLY A 170 6.65 18.79 16.72
C GLY A 170 6.39 18.62 15.23
N HIS A 171 7.37 18.10 14.49
CA HIS A 171 7.28 17.80 13.05
C HIS A 171 6.94 16.34 12.73
N SER A 172 6.64 15.51 13.74
CA SER A 172 6.34 14.08 13.60
C SER A 172 4.90 13.75 14.02
N THR A 173 4.44 12.58 13.57
CA THR A 173 3.18 11.95 13.94
C THR A 173 3.49 10.62 14.61
N PRO A 174 3.78 10.59 15.93
CA PRO A 174 4.39 9.43 16.58
C PRO A 174 3.66 8.11 16.36
N LEU A 175 2.32 8.11 16.43
CA LEU A 175 1.53 6.91 16.21
C LEU A 175 1.69 6.36 14.79
N VAL A 176 1.66 7.24 13.78
CA VAL A 176 1.85 6.87 12.36
C VAL A 176 3.28 6.36 12.15
N ASP A 177 4.28 7.07 12.68
CA ASP A 177 5.70 6.68 12.57
C ASP A 177 5.93 5.27 13.14
N ILE A 178 5.37 4.97 14.32
CA ILE A 178 5.52 3.67 14.98
C ILE A 178 4.86 2.56 14.17
N PHE A 179 3.63 2.76 13.70
CA PHE A 179 2.94 1.73 12.91
C PHE A 179 3.61 1.47 11.58
N MET A 180 4.08 2.51 10.88
CA MET A 180 4.80 2.34 9.62
C MET A 180 6.12 1.62 9.82
N GLN A 181 6.91 2.00 10.82
CA GLN A 181 8.19 1.31 11.12
C GLN A 181 7.94 -0.16 11.49
N ALA A 182 7.00 -0.44 12.39
CA ALA A 182 6.68 -1.81 12.79
C ALA A 182 6.18 -2.67 11.60
N SER A 183 5.38 -2.09 10.70
CA SER A 183 4.94 -2.78 9.49
C SER A 183 6.11 -3.13 8.56
N SER A 184 7.08 -2.23 8.39
CA SER A 184 8.29 -2.50 7.58
C SER A 184 9.12 -3.62 8.20
N ASP A 185 9.46 -3.50 9.49
CA ASP A 185 10.32 -4.46 10.19
C ASP A 185 9.72 -5.89 10.16
N MET A 186 8.41 -6.00 10.36
CA MET A 186 7.72 -7.30 10.33
C MET A 186 7.75 -7.97 8.96
N VAL A 187 7.67 -7.20 7.87
CA VAL A 187 7.77 -7.77 6.50
C VAL A 187 9.19 -8.24 6.23
N ASP A 188 10.21 -7.46 6.61
CA ASP A 188 11.61 -7.86 6.50
C ASP A 188 11.88 -9.18 7.25
N PHE A 189 11.39 -9.33 8.49
CA PHE A 189 11.52 -10.58 9.24
C PHE A 189 10.80 -11.75 8.56
N HIS A 190 9.57 -11.56 8.07
CA HIS A 190 8.82 -12.62 7.41
C HIS A 190 9.47 -13.06 6.10
N ILE A 191 9.93 -12.11 5.27
CA ILE A 191 10.60 -12.43 4.01
C ILE A 191 11.94 -13.10 4.28
N ALA A 192 12.74 -12.59 5.23
CA ALA A 192 14.01 -13.21 5.59
C ALA A 192 13.82 -14.64 6.11
N GLY A 193 12.90 -14.86 7.05
CA GLY A 193 12.60 -16.19 7.57
C GLY A 193 12.06 -17.14 6.50
N PHE A 194 11.23 -16.62 5.60
CA PHE A 194 10.68 -17.40 4.49
C PHE A 194 11.74 -17.84 3.48
N PHE A 195 12.64 -16.93 3.06
CA PHE A 195 13.72 -17.27 2.12
C PHE A 195 14.84 -18.09 2.78
N GLN A 196 15.09 -17.92 4.08
CA GLN A 196 16.03 -18.78 4.82
C GLN A 196 15.52 -20.22 4.92
N ALA A 197 14.21 -20.44 5.09
CA ALA A 197 13.62 -21.79 5.17
C ALA A 197 13.65 -22.57 3.84
N LEU A 198 13.98 -21.93 2.72
CA LEU A 198 14.10 -22.55 1.39
C LEU A 198 15.51 -23.04 1.06
N HIS A 199 16.48 -22.77 1.94
CA HIS A 199 17.86 -23.27 1.88
C HIS A 199 18.12 -24.25 3.01
#